data_AF-A0A924PFI3-F1
#
_entry.id   AF-A0A924PFI3-F1
#
_cell.length_a   1.000
_cell.length_b   1.000
_cell.length_c   1.000
_cell.angle_alpha   90.00
_cell.angle_beta   90.00
_cell.angle_gamma   90.00
#
_symmetry.space_group_name_H-M   'P 1'
#
loop_
_entity.id
_entity.type
_entity.pdbx_description
1 polymer ?
#
loop_
_entity_poly.entity_id
_entity_poly.type
_entity_poly.pdbx_seq_one_letter_code
_entity_poly.pdbx_strand_id
1 'polypeptide(L)' 'MSYETLRTSHVATPSVGGVTKKLMAINPNLGVQAIVHIIRQCVSVQGDPMGEFMMTEVIDENKAIELAKQTL' A
#
# COMPACT_ATOMS: atom_id res chain seq x y z
N MET A 1 29.41 -6.13 -14.52
CA MET A 1 28.22 -6.08 -13.67
C MET A 1 27.01 -6.25 -14.56
N SER A 2 26.33 -7.38 -14.46
CA SER A 2 25.28 -7.83 -15.38
C SER A 2 23.96 -7.11 -15.12
N TYR A 3 23.23 -6.71 -16.17
CA TYR A 3 21.91 -6.06 -16.09
C TYR A 3 20.85 -6.86 -15.31
N GLU A 4 21.09 -8.15 -15.03
CA GLU A 4 20.20 -9.02 -14.26
C GLU A 4 20.10 -8.65 -12.77
N THR A 5 21.11 -8.01 -12.17
CA THR A 5 21.08 -7.64 -10.75
C THR A 5 20.19 -6.42 -10.47
N LEU A 6 19.79 -5.66 -11.49
CA LEU A 6 18.86 -4.52 -11.34
C LEU A 6 17.38 -4.94 -11.33
N ARG A 7 17.06 -6.20 -11.63
CA ARG A 7 15.68 -6.70 -11.63
C ARG A 7 15.14 -7.08 -10.25
N THR A 8 16.00 -7.22 -9.24
CA THR A 8 15.61 -7.79 -7.93
C THR A 8 15.37 -6.76 -6.82
N SER A 9 15.43 -5.44 -7.10
CA SER A 9 15.28 -4.42 -6.06
C SER A 9 14.29 -3.29 -6.38
N HIS A 10 13.49 -3.41 -7.44
CA HIS A 10 12.27 -2.59 -7.55
C HIS A 10 11.14 -3.27 -6.75
N VAL A 11 11.27 -3.28 -5.42
CA VAL A 11 10.07 -3.35 -4.58
C VAL A 11 9.38 -2.01 -4.77
N ALA A 12 8.61 -1.91 -5.86
CA ALA A 12 7.89 -0.70 -6.19
C ALA A 12 6.97 -0.38 -4.99
N THR A 13 7.09 0.85 -4.46
CA THR A 13 6.18 1.33 -3.41
C THR A 13 4.75 1.01 -3.83
N PRO A 14 3.96 0.32 -3.00
CA PRO A 14 2.63 -0.13 -3.38
C PRO A 14 1.79 1.08 -3.79
N SER A 15 1.31 1.07 -5.03
CA SER A 15 0.45 2.12 -5.55
C SER A 15 -0.97 1.94 -5.03
N VAL A 16 -1.70 3.05 -4.84
CA VAL A 16 -3.12 3.03 -4.45
C VAL A 16 -3.95 2.12 -5.37
N GLY A 17 -3.69 2.18 -6.68
CA GLY A 17 -4.38 1.33 -7.67
C GLY A 17 -4.05 -0.16 -7.51
N GLY A 18 -2.80 -0.50 -7.23
CA GLY A 18 -2.36 -1.87 -6.98
C GLY A 18 -2.99 -2.46 -5.72
N VAL A 19 -3.03 -1.68 -4.63
CA VAL A 19 -3.66 -2.09 -3.37
C VAL A 19 -5.16 -2.25 -3.55
N THR A 20 -5.84 -1.26 -4.15
CA THR A 20 -7.28 -1.33 -4.45
C THR A 20 -7.65 -2.60 -5.21
N LYS A 21 -6.90 -2.93 -6.26
CA LYS A 21 -7.11 -4.16 -7.04
C LYS A 21 -7.02 -5.42 -6.17
N LYS A 22 -6.06 -5.48 -5.25
CA LYS A 22 -5.90 -6.62 -4.31
C LYS A 22 -7.06 -6.70 -3.33
N LEU A 23 -7.51 -5.57 -2.77
CA LEU A 23 -8.65 -5.54 -1.84
C LEU A 23 -9.93 -6.05 -2.50
N MET A 24 -10.22 -5.60 -3.73
CA MET A 24 -11.39 -6.07 -4.49
C MET A 24 -11.29 -7.54 -4.88
N ALA A 25 -10.08 -8.06 -5.11
CA ALA A 25 -9.87 -9.49 -5.38
C ALA A 25 -10.10 -10.37 -4.12
N ILE A 26 -9.83 -9.84 -2.93
CA ILE A 26 -10.06 -10.54 -1.65
C ILE A 26 -11.54 -10.49 -1.27
N ASN A 27 -12.15 -9.32 -1.37
CA ASN A 27 -13.55 -9.12 -1.02
C ASN A 27 -14.23 -8.23 -2.08
N PRO A 28 -14.91 -8.84 -3.08
CA PRO A 28 -15.56 -8.09 -4.15
C PRO A 28 -16.80 -7.31 -3.69
N ASN A 29 -17.29 -7.56 -2.48
CA ASN A 29 -18.41 -6.82 -1.89
C ASN A 29 -17.97 -5.51 -1.22
N LEU A 30 -16.66 -5.24 -1.13
CA LEU A 30 -16.16 -3.97 -0.62
C LEU A 30 -16.61 -2.82 -1.53
N GLY A 31 -17.56 -2.03 -1.02
CA GLY A 31 -17.94 -0.77 -1.66
C GLY A 31 -16.77 0.24 -1.64
N VAL A 32 -16.83 1.23 -2.54
CA VAL A 32 -15.78 2.25 -2.70
C VAL A 32 -15.44 2.95 -1.37
N GLN A 33 -16.44 3.23 -0.53
CA GLN A 33 -16.22 3.86 0.78
C GLN A 33 -15.41 2.97 1.73
N ALA A 34 -15.65 1.66 1.74
CA ALA A 34 -14.90 0.72 2.56
C ALA A 34 -13.45 0.59 2.07
N ILE A 35 -13.23 0.55 0.75
CA ILE A 35 -11.89 0.56 0.14
C ILE A 35 -11.11 1.81 0.56
N VAL A 36 -11.72 3.00 0.43
CA VAL A 36 -11.08 4.26 0.83
C VAL A 36 -10.76 4.28 2.33
N HIS A 37 -11.66 3.76 3.16
CA HIS A 37 -11.45 3.66 4.60
C HIS A 37 -10.25 2.77 4.94
N ILE A 38 -10.19 1.57 4.35
CA ILE A 38 -9.07 0.63 4.55
C ILE A 38 -7.75 1.27 4.13
N ILE A 39 -7.69 1.87 2.94
CA ILE A 39 -6.46 2.49 2.43
C ILE A 39 -5.99 3.61 3.37
N ARG A 40 -6.89 4.48 3.83
CA ARG A 40 -6.55 5.56 4.78
C ARG A 40 -5.99 5.03 6.10
N GLN A 41 -6.50 3.91 6.60
CA GLN A 41 -5.99 3.27 7.83
C GLN A 41 -4.60 2.63 7.65
N CYS A 42 -4.19 2.40 6.40
CA CYS A 42 -2.93 1.76 6.04
C CYS A 42 -1.86 2.75 5.58
N VAL A 43 -2.19 4.03 5.43
CA VAL A 43 -1.19 5.06 5.14
C VAL A 43 -0.43 5.42 6.41
N SER A 44 0.89 5.40 6.31
CA SER A 44 1.81 5.94 7.31
C SER A 44 2.60 7.08 6.69
N VAL A 45 2.85 8.12 7.47
CA VAL A 45 3.73 9.22 7.05
C VAL A 45 5.14 8.87 7.51
N GLN A 46 6.06 8.71 6.57
CA GLN A 46 7.48 8.54 6.84
C GLN A 46 8.18 9.88 6.56
N GLY A 47 8.92 10.37 7.55
CA GLY A 47 9.70 11.59 7.45
C GLY A 47 10.74 11.64 8.56
N ASP A 48 11.86 12.30 8.29
CA ASP A 48 12.89 12.56 9.29
C ASP A 48 12.39 13.66 10.25
N PRO A 49 12.38 13.46 11.58
CA PRO A 49 12.04 14.51 12.53
C PRO A 49 12.94 15.76 12.43
N MET A 50 14.09 15.68 11.75
CA MET A 50 14.99 16.82 11.49
C MET A 50 14.64 17.60 10.21
N GLY A 51 13.60 17.21 9.46
CA GLY A 51 13.02 18.06 8.39
C GLY A 51 13.81 18.13 7.08
N GLU A 52 14.82 17.28 6.88
CA GLU A 52 15.64 17.29 5.66
C GLU A 52 14.99 16.53 4.47
N PHE A 53 13.98 15.69 4.72
CA PHE A 53 13.29 14.91 3.68
C PHE A 53 11.78 15.22 3.64
N MET A 54 11.23 15.30 2.43
CA MET A 54 9.79 15.47 2.20
C MET A 54 9.00 14.34 2.86
N MET A 55 7.95 14.70 3.61
CA MET A 55 6.98 13.76 4.18
C MET A 55 6.47 12.84 3.07
N THR A 56 6.74 11.55 3.18
CA THR A 56 6.31 10.54 2.19
C THR A 56 5.21 9.69 2.80
N GLU A 57 4.06 9.64 2.13
CA GLU A 57 3.00 8.71 2.49
C GLU A 57 3.30 7.33 1.91
N VAL A 58 3.33 6.32 2.77
CA VAL A 58 3.58 4.93 2.41
C VAL A 58 2.42 4.07 2.86
N ILE A 59 1.90 3.25 1.94
CA ILE A 59 0.80 2.31 2.23
C ILE A 59 1.38 1.00 2.74
N ASP A 60 0.95 0.56 3.91
CA ASP A 60 1.16 -0.80 4.40
C ASP A 60 0.17 -1.75 3.72
N GLU A 61 0.65 -2.42 2.67
CA GLU A 61 -0.15 -3.37 1.89
C GLU A 61 -0.59 -4.60 2.72
N ASN A 62 0.25 -5.08 3.63
CA ASN A 62 -0.07 -6.27 4.44
C ASN A 62 -1.23 -5.97 5.36
N LYS A 63 -1.19 -4.82 6.04
CA LYS A 63 -2.30 -4.35 6.88
C LYS A 63 -3.60 -4.19 6.07
N ALA A 64 -3.51 -3.66 4.85
CA ALA A 64 -4.67 -3.49 3.99
C ALA A 64 -5.31 -4.84 3.63
N ILE A 65 -4.49 -5.85 3.31
CA ILE A 65 -4.93 -7.21 3.02
C ILE A 65 -5.61 -7.85 4.23
N GLU A 66 -5.06 -7.68 5.44
CA GLU A 66 -5.65 -8.20 6.67
C GLU A 66 -7.03 -7.59 6.94
N LEU A 67 -7.17 -6.26 6.81
CA LEU A 67 -8.44 -5.57 6.99
C LEU A 67 -9.49 -6.02 5.96
N ALA A 68 -9.11 -6.21 4.69
CA ALA A 68 -10.03 -6.71 3.67
C ALA A 68 -10.56 -8.12 3.99
N LYS A 69 -9.72 -9.00 4.54
CA LYS A 69 -10.13 -10.36 4.95
C LYS A 69 -11.09 -10.36 6.14
N GLN A 70 -10.96 -9.39 7.05
CA GLN A 70 -11.82 -9.27 8.22
C GLN A 70 -13.21 -8.68 7.89
N THR A 71 -13.37 -8.07 6.72
CA THR A 71 -14.62 -7.42 6.29
C THR A 71 -15.55 -8.38 5.51
N LEU A 72 -15.33 -9.70 5.62
CA LEU A 72 -16.12 -10.75 4.96
C LEU A 72 -17.42 -11.07 5.70
#